data_AF-A0A955RZI1-F1
#
_entry.id   AF-A0A955RZI1-F1
#
_cell.length_a   1.000
_cell.length_b   1.000
_cell.length_c   1.000
_cell.angle_alpha   90.00
_cell.angle_beta   90.00
_cell.angle_gamma   90.00
#
_symmetry.space_group_name_H-M   'P 1'
#
loop_
_entity.id
_entity.type
_entity.pdbx_description
1 polymer ?
#
loop_
_entity_poly.entity_id
_entity_poly.type
_entity_poly.pdbx_seq_one_letter_code
_entity_poly.pdbx_strand_id
1 'polypeptide(L)'
;MSEIYGRIGVLLTGFVCLMSLKANASVWQPVKSISAGDVHVVWHDPQDPQQMCAGTKSGLYCRAGGYDDFENVFHLPGSVQRIHAIGLDPANDFLYIATDNGLYSADRSWMIFNRENPAGTNPDKSIFDVTVHHKNLYAATSDGVFTRGVQEQAWRKIPLPTKDPGAFHLHSDQIFLYIANLQDVYRLNPDTGRLKRIFHVYSSASNIDKGEQDDPPYEPKSAVADIQSISFLDEHILVLAARKGVFASFDHGEHWVRLNSVGLPVNDINRITFLSDPFKREENDPSLVGNETDRILNLLSRMVVASDQGVYLFQEHRWQPLVHGMMTNAVYDVVSLPPSTLLAGTDHGLYKMEIDGRIKSDNKHPKVMPPPAFTYEDFQSAQMLFREEPTIQEVQQWAIIYAEVNADKIKLWRRQARVRALVPSVSTGIDRSATDLFHWNTGANPDELQKGKEYLDWDVSLNWDFGDMVWSGDQTSIDSRSKLLVELREDILDQVTRLYFERRRLQLELVLLRDLDARALMDKEMRVEELTALLDGYTGGRFCHGLENWGREMGIKG
;
A
#
# COMPACT_ATOMS: atom_id res chain seq x y z
N MET A 1 -56.38 45.85 -31.01
CA MET A 1 -55.00 45.95 -30.49
C MET A 1 -54.49 44.53 -30.30
N SER A 2 -54.12 43.81 -31.37
CA SER A 2 -52.90 43.93 -32.18
C SER A 2 -51.65 43.51 -31.40
N GLU A 3 -51.10 42.35 -31.81
CA GLU A 3 -49.72 41.89 -31.58
C GLU A 3 -49.41 41.61 -30.09
N ILE A 4 -49.34 40.37 -29.62
CA ILE A 4 -48.18 39.46 -29.75
C ILE A 4 -48.71 38.02 -29.55
N TYR A 5 -49.43 37.49 -30.55
CA TYR A 5 -49.68 36.05 -30.71
C TYR A 5 -48.98 35.63 -31.99
N GLY A 6 -47.70 35.29 -31.89
CA GLY A 6 -46.90 34.90 -33.02
C GLY A 6 -45.61 34.24 -32.54
N ARG A 7 -45.60 32.91 -32.57
CA ARG A 7 -44.50 31.95 -32.27
C ARG A 7 -44.68 31.11 -31.00
N ILE A 8 -45.82 30.44 -30.91
CA ILE A 8 -45.92 29.15 -30.23
C ILE A 8 -46.55 28.19 -31.24
N GLY A 9 -45.79 27.18 -31.68
CA GLY A 9 -46.31 26.11 -32.53
C GLY A 9 -45.39 25.78 -33.70
N VAL A 10 -44.89 24.53 -33.69
CA VAL A 10 -44.15 23.80 -34.73
C VAL A 10 -42.62 23.83 -34.56
N LEU A 11 -42.13 22.90 -33.72
CA LEU A 11 -41.25 21.80 -34.14
C LEU A 11 -41.18 20.78 -33.00
N LEU A 12 -42.21 19.93 -32.95
CA LEU A 12 -42.22 18.68 -32.22
C LEU A 12 -41.81 17.62 -33.24
N THR A 13 -40.64 17.03 -33.06
CA THR A 13 -40.03 15.81 -33.67
C THR A 13 -38.58 16.06 -34.05
N GLY A 14 -37.65 15.42 -33.32
CA GLY A 14 -36.24 15.43 -33.70
C GLY A 14 -35.30 15.22 -32.52
N PHE A 15 -35.07 13.95 -32.18
CA PHE A 15 -33.86 13.51 -31.49
C PHE A 15 -33.64 14.03 -30.05
N VAL A 16 -34.22 13.31 -29.09
CA VAL A 16 -33.51 13.06 -27.82
C VAL A 16 -32.31 12.16 -28.17
N CYS A 17 -31.26 12.75 -28.73
CA CYS A 17 -29.94 12.19 -28.56
C CYS A 17 -29.50 12.59 -27.16
N LEU A 18 -29.67 11.68 -26.21
CA LEU A 18 -28.65 11.52 -25.19
C LEU A 18 -27.35 11.16 -25.94
N MET A 19 -26.66 12.17 -26.47
CA MET A 19 -25.23 12.06 -26.62
C MET A 19 -24.70 12.00 -25.20
N SER A 20 -24.50 10.78 -24.69
CA SER A 20 -23.55 10.58 -23.63
C SER A 20 -22.23 11.13 -24.17
N LEU A 21 -21.90 12.37 -23.81
CA LEU A 21 -20.52 12.80 -23.75
C LEU A 21 -19.88 11.91 -22.69
N LYS A 22 -19.44 10.70 -23.09
CA LYS A 22 -18.46 9.92 -22.36
C LYS A 22 -17.19 10.75 -22.38
N ALA A 23 -17.09 11.69 -21.47
CA ALA A 23 -15.81 12.24 -21.07
C ALA A 23 -15.10 11.09 -20.33
N ASN A 24 -14.19 10.41 -21.03
CA ASN A 24 -13.37 9.33 -20.47
C ASN A 24 -12.43 9.92 -19.41
N ALA A 25 -12.91 10.04 -18.18
CA ALA A 25 -12.01 10.10 -17.03
C ALA A 25 -11.48 8.66 -16.83
N SER A 26 -10.16 8.51 -16.73
CA SER A 26 -9.52 7.25 -16.37
C SER A 26 -9.90 6.89 -14.94
N VAL A 27 -10.90 6.03 -14.81
CA VAL A 27 -11.44 5.58 -13.52
C VAL A 27 -11.27 4.08 -13.44
N TRP A 28 -10.75 3.61 -12.30
CA TRP A 28 -10.64 2.19 -12.00
C TRP A 28 -12.01 1.53 -11.90
N GLN A 29 -12.14 0.36 -12.49
CA GLN A 29 -13.35 -0.46 -12.47
C GLN A 29 -12.99 -1.84 -11.93
N PRO A 30 -13.75 -2.37 -10.95
CA PRO A 30 -13.52 -3.71 -10.46
C PRO A 30 -13.90 -4.75 -11.53
N VAL A 31 -13.05 -5.77 -11.69
CA VAL A 31 -13.32 -6.93 -12.53
C VAL A 31 -14.21 -7.90 -11.75
N LYS A 32 -15.45 -8.06 -12.20
CA LYS A 32 -16.51 -8.76 -11.43
C LYS A 32 -16.14 -10.19 -11.03
N SER A 33 -15.51 -10.94 -11.92
CA SER A 33 -15.16 -12.35 -11.69
C SER A 33 -14.07 -12.55 -10.63
N ILE A 34 -13.30 -11.50 -10.32
CA ILE A 34 -12.26 -11.51 -9.27
C ILE A 34 -12.45 -10.27 -8.39
N SER A 35 -13.61 -10.17 -7.75
CA SER A 35 -13.99 -9.02 -6.91
C SER A 35 -13.79 -9.25 -5.41
N ALA A 36 -13.37 -10.45 -5.01
CA ALA A 36 -13.13 -10.81 -3.61
C ALA A 36 -11.86 -11.65 -3.48
N GLY A 37 -10.89 -11.12 -2.72
CA GLY A 37 -9.65 -11.80 -2.37
C GLY A 37 -8.39 -11.08 -2.82
N ASP A 38 -7.28 -11.42 -2.17
CA ASP A 38 -5.96 -10.85 -2.44
C ASP A 38 -5.43 -11.33 -3.78
N VAL A 39 -5.22 -10.40 -4.71
CA VAL A 39 -4.58 -10.62 -6.01
C VAL A 39 -3.12 -10.17 -5.91
N HIS A 40 -2.21 -11.11 -5.72
CA HIS A 40 -0.80 -10.80 -5.46
C HIS A 40 0.05 -10.68 -6.74
N VAL A 41 -0.38 -11.30 -7.83
CA VAL A 41 0.32 -11.23 -9.12
C VAL A 41 -0.68 -11.05 -10.24
N VAL A 42 -0.35 -10.19 -11.19
CA VAL A 42 -1.04 -10.03 -12.45
C VAL A 42 -0.05 -10.34 -13.56
N TRP A 43 -0.44 -11.20 -14.48
CA TRP A 43 0.40 -11.62 -15.59
C TRP A 43 -0.36 -11.49 -16.91
N HIS A 44 0.35 -11.16 -17.97
CA HIS A 44 -0.16 -11.25 -19.33
C HIS A 44 0.90 -11.87 -20.22
N ASP A 45 0.46 -12.53 -21.29
CA ASP A 45 1.37 -13.07 -22.28
C ASP A 45 1.98 -11.94 -23.12
N PRO A 46 3.31 -11.80 -23.16
CA PRO A 46 3.98 -10.82 -24.01
C PRO A 46 3.69 -11.00 -25.51
N GLN A 47 3.34 -12.22 -25.95
CA GLN A 47 3.05 -12.53 -27.35
C GLN A 47 1.56 -12.39 -27.70
N ASP A 48 0.67 -12.70 -26.75
CA ASP A 48 -0.78 -12.51 -26.87
C ASP A 48 -1.34 -11.76 -25.65
N PRO A 49 -1.35 -10.42 -25.65
CA PRO A 49 -1.86 -9.63 -24.52
C PRO A 49 -3.34 -9.87 -24.17
N GLN A 50 -4.09 -10.61 -24.99
CA GLN A 50 -5.44 -11.04 -24.61
C GLN A 50 -5.40 -12.12 -23.53
N GLN A 51 -4.34 -12.94 -23.47
CA GLN A 51 -4.12 -13.91 -22.41
C GLN A 51 -3.60 -13.18 -21.18
N MET A 52 -4.45 -13.12 -20.15
CA MET A 52 -4.14 -12.47 -18.88
C MET A 52 -4.60 -13.35 -17.73
N CYS A 53 -3.84 -13.30 -16.64
CA CYS A 53 -4.10 -14.08 -15.45
C CYS A 53 -3.84 -13.28 -14.18
N ALA A 54 -4.56 -13.64 -13.13
CA ALA A 54 -4.44 -13.07 -11.81
C ALA A 54 -4.25 -14.21 -10.80
N GLY A 55 -3.16 -14.16 -10.04
CA GLY A 55 -2.87 -15.13 -9.00
C GLY A 55 -3.44 -14.67 -7.67
N THR A 56 -4.31 -15.48 -7.09
CA THR A 56 -4.93 -15.24 -5.78
C THR A 56 -4.52 -16.31 -4.79
N LYS A 57 -4.96 -16.17 -3.53
CA LYS A 57 -4.81 -17.22 -2.51
C LYS A 57 -5.55 -18.53 -2.84
N SER A 58 -6.58 -18.50 -3.69
CA SER A 58 -7.36 -19.68 -4.06
C SER A 58 -6.89 -20.38 -5.32
N GLY A 59 -6.15 -19.69 -6.19
CA GLY A 59 -5.83 -20.21 -7.50
C GLY A 59 -5.24 -19.20 -8.45
N LEU A 60 -4.91 -19.68 -9.65
CA LEU A 60 -4.67 -18.84 -10.80
C LEU A 60 -5.95 -18.72 -11.62
N TYR A 61 -6.40 -17.48 -11.81
CA TYR A 61 -7.55 -17.16 -12.62
C TYR A 61 -7.08 -16.57 -13.93
N CYS A 62 -7.45 -17.20 -15.05
CA CYS A 62 -7.08 -16.72 -16.37
C CYS A 62 -8.32 -16.36 -17.16
N ARG A 63 -8.16 -15.44 -18.10
CA ARG A 63 -9.25 -14.96 -18.91
C ARG A 63 -9.80 -16.06 -19.82
N ALA A 64 -11.11 -16.29 -19.75
CA ALA A 64 -11.82 -17.29 -20.56
C ALA A 64 -12.58 -16.67 -21.74
N GLY A 65 -12.86 -15.35 -21.69
CA GLY A 65 -13.69 -14.68 -22.69
C GLY A 65 -13.49 -13.17 -22.77
N GLY A 66 -14.51 -12.40 -22.41
CA GLY A 66 -14.43 -10.92 -22.37
C GLY A 66 -13.36 -10.42 -21.40
N TYR A 67 -13.03 -9.13 -21.43
CA TYR A 67 -12.02 -8.53 -20.53
C TYR A 67 -12.34 -8.66 -19.04
N ASP A 68 -13.60 -8.93 -18.68
CA ASP A 68 -14.04 -9.08 -17.30
C ASP A 68 -14.28 -10.55 -16.89
N ASP A 69 -14.03 -11.50 -17.80
CA ASP A 69 -14.41 -12.89 -17.60
C ASP A 69 -13.18 -13.78 -17.35
N PHE A 70 -13.04 -14.19 -16.10
CA PHE A 70 -11.93 -14.97 -15.60
C PHE A 70 -12.42 -16.29 -14.99
N GLU A 71 -11.75 -17.38 -15.33
CA GLU A 71 -12.01 -18.71 -14.82
C GLU A 71 -10.79 -19.22 -14.05
N ASN A 72 -11.03 -20.01 -13.01
CA ASN A 72 -9.97 -20.64 -12.24
C ASN A 72 -9.40 -21.82 -13.04
N VAL A 73 -8.23 -21.61 -13.64
CA VAL A 73 -7.53 -22.63 -14.44
C VAL A 73 -6.61 -23.51 -13.60
N PHE A 74 -6.19 -23.02 -12.43
CA PHE A 74 -5.35 -23.78 -11.51
C PHE A 74 -5.71 -23.50 -10.06
N HIS A 75 -6.22 -24.53 -9.39
CA HIS A 75 -6.53 -24.47 -7.96
C HIS A 75 -5.26 -24.75 -7.15
N LEU A 76 -4.92 -23.84 -6.25
CA LEU A 76 -3.76 -24.02 -5.40
C LEU A 76 -4.03 -25.16 -4.40
N PRO A 77 -3.13 -26.16 -4.28
CA PRO A 77 -3.22 -27.15 -3.22
C PRO A 77 -3.19 -26.45 -1.86
N GLY A 78 -3.93 -26.93 -0.85
CA GLY A 78 -4.07 -26.25 0.45
C GLY A 78 -2.80 -26.04 1.28
N SER A 79 -1.64 -26.49 0.79
CA SER A 79 -0.31 -26.19 1.35
C SER A 79 0.40 -25.01 0.70
N VAL A 80 -0.13 -24.50 -0.41
CA VAL A 80 0.34 -23.29 -1.09
C VAL A 80 -0.56 -22.14 -0.65
N GLN A 81 0.04 -21.02 -0.20
CA GLN A 81 -0.72 -19.87 0.25
C GLN A 81 -0.67 -18.70 -0.73
N ARG A 82 0.37 -18.64 -1.58
CA ARG A 82 0.59 -17.54 -2.52
C ARG A 82 1.32 -17.99 -3.79
N ILE A 83 0.95 -17.33 -4.90
CA ILE A 83 1.72 -17.29 -6.15
C ILE A 83 2.51 -15.97 -6.14
N HIS A 84 3.82 -16.04 -6.34
CA HIS A 84 4.70 -14.86 -6.34
C HIS A 84 4.98 -14.33 -7.75
N ALA A 85 5.22 -15.22 -8.71
CA ALA A 85 5.60 -14.84 -10.07
C ALA A 85 5.18 -15.90 -11.08
N ILE A 86 5.00 -15.48 -12.33
CA ILE A 86 4.75 -16.34 -13.48
C ILE A 86 5.77 -16.01 -14.57
N GLY A 87 6.59 -16.99 -14.93
CA GLY A 87 7.57 -16.88 -16.01
C GLY A 87 7.12 -17.64 -17.26
N LEU A 88 7.45 -17.11 -18.44
CA LEU A 88 7.23 -17.76 -19.72
C LEU A 88 8.58 -18.19 -20.32
N ASP A 89 8.64 -19.42 -20.83
CA ASP A 89 9.69 -19.86 -21.73
C ASP A 89 9.24 -19.61 -23.18
N PRO A 90 9.75 -18.56 -23.83
CA PRO A 90 9.34 -18.24 -25.20
C PRO A 90 9.81 -19.28 -26.23
N ALA A 91 10.80 -20.12 -25.90
CA ALA A 91 11.36 -21.10 -26.82
C ALA A 91 10.57 -22.42 -26.83
N ASN A 92 10.06 -22.83 -25.67
CA ASN A 92 9.35 -24.12 -25.50
C ASN A 92 7.86 -23.97 -25.22
N ASP A 93 7.37 -22.74 -25.10
CA ASP A 93 5.95 -22.43 -24.88
C ASP A 93 5.42 -22.96 -23.53
N PHE A 94 6.32 -23.08 -22.55
CA PHE A 94 6.01 -23.51 -21.18
C PHE A 94 5.91 -22.32 -20.23
N LEU A 95 5.08 -22.50 -19.21
CA LEU A 95 4.85 -21.54 -18.14
C LEU A 95 5.40 -22.10 -16.83
N TYR A 96 6.01 -21.23 -16.04
CA TYR A 96 6.55 -21.54 -14.72
C TYR A 96 5.86 -20.68 -13.67
N ILE A 97 5.24 -21.32 -12.68
CA ILE A 97 4.50 -20.64 -11.62
C ILE A 97 5.29 -20.80 -10.31
N ALA A 98 5.81 -19.68 -9.82
CA ALA A 98 6.55 -19.59 -8.57
C ALA A 98 5.59 -19.42 -7.38
N THR A 99 5.72 -20.27 -6.37
CA THR A 99 4.81 -20.30 -5.21
C THR A 99 5.58 -20.45 -3.90
N ASP A 100 4.88 -20.33 -2.77
CA ASP A 100 5.42 -20.65 -1.44
C ASP A 100 5.87 -22.12 -1.28
N ASN A 101 5.41 -23.00 -2.17
CA ASN A 101 5.63 -24.42 -2.08
C ASN A 101 6.19 -25.00 -3.38
N GLY A 102 7.23 -24.37 -3.92
CA GLY A 102 7.97 -24.83 -5.08
C GLY A 102 7.50 -24.25 -6.41
N LEU A 103 8.12 -24.76 -7.48
CA LEU A 103 7.92 -24.31 -8.86
C LEU A 103 7.00 -25.29 -9.58
N TYR A 104 5.91 -24.79 -10.17
CA TYR A 104 5.05 -25.59 -11.03
C TYR A 104 5.37 -25.30 -12.50
N SER A 105 5.42 -26.34 -13.33
CA SER A 105 5.51 -26.20 -14.78
C SER A 105 4.17 -26.54 -15.41
N ALA A 106 3.69 -25.65 -16.27
CA ALA A 106 2.43 -25.77 -16.99
C ALA A 106 2.64 -25.52 -18.48
N ASP A 107 1.75 -26.07 -19.31
CA ASP A 107 1.66 -25.71 -20.73
C ASP A 107 0.73 -24.50 -20.94
N ARG A 108 0.53 -24.10 -22.19
CA ARG A 108 -0.41 -23.01 -22.56
C ARG A 108 -1.87 -23.28 -22.21
N SER A 109 -2.24 -24.54 -21.97
CA SER A 109 -3.59 -24.89 -21.50
C SER A 109 -3.72 -24.84 -19.97
N TRP A 110 -2.67 -24.36 -19.28
CA TRP A 110 -2.56 -24.32 -17.82
C TRP A 110 -2.54 -25.70 -17.17
N MET A 111 -2.30 -26.75 -17.97
CA MET A 111 -2.18 -28.10 -17.45
C MET A 111 -0.81 -28.27 -16.80
N ILE A 112 -0.83 -28.54 -15.51
CA ILE A 112 0.39 -28.79 -14.74
C ILE A 112 0.87 -30.20 -14.99
N PHE A 113 2.13 -30.31 -15.39
CA PHE A 113 2.78 -31.60 -15.66
C PHE A 113 3.97 -31.87 -14.75
N ASN A 114 4.46 -30.86 -14.02
CA ASN A 114 5.62 -31.03 -13.15
C ASN A 114 5.61 -30.06 -11.96
N ARG A 115 6.22 -30.48 -10.86
CA ARG A 115 6.49 -29.65 -9.68
C ARG A 115 7.89 -29.95 -9.15
N GLU A 116 8.70 -28.91 -9.02
CA GLU A 116 10.09 -29.00 -8.59
C GLU A 116 10.37 -28.10 -7.38
N ASN A 117 11.43 -28.39 -6.63
CA ASN A 117 11.98 -27.50 -5.60
C ASN A 117 13.46 -27.21 -5.88
N PRO A 118 13.80 -26.02 -6.42
CA PRO A 118 15.18 -25.67 -6.74
C PRO A 118 16.14 -25.76 -5.54
N ALA A 119 15.65 -25.41 -4.34
CA ALA A 119 16.43 -25.44 -3.10
C ALA A 119 16.56 -26.84 -2.47
N GLY A 120 15.99 -27.88 -3.10
CA GLY A 120 16.14 -29.26 -2.68
C GLY A 120 15.55 -29.56 -1.28
N THR A 121 16.43 -29.73 -0.29
CA THR A 121 16.10 -30.20 1.07
C THR A 121 15.71 -29.10 2.06
N ASN A 122 15.75 -27.82 1.66
CA ASN A 122 15.34 -26.72 2.52
C ASN A 122 13.85 -26.88 2.93
N PRO A 123 13.51 -26.74 4.23
CA PRO A 123 12.11 -26.71 4.67
C PRO A 123 11.32 -25.57 4.02
N ASP A 124 11.96 -24.42 3.78
CA ASP A 124 11.36 -23.34 3.02
C ASP A 124 11.48 -23.62 1.52
N LYS A 125 10.32 -23.68 0.87
CA LYS A 125 10.16 -24.00 -0.55
C LYS A 125 9.67 -22.80 -1.34
N SER A 126 9.71 -21.61 -0.73
CA SER A 126 9.23 -20.38 -1.33
C SER A 126 10.13 -19.98 -2.49
N ILE A 127 9.49 -19.71 -3.62
CA ILE A 127 10.11 -19.17 -4.82
C ILE A 127 9.50 -17.80 -5.06
N PHE A 128 10.33 -16.77 -4.95
CA PHE A 128 9.90 -15.38 -5.05
C PHE A 128 9.83 -14.90 -6.50
N ASP A 129 10.72 -15.40 -7.36
CA ASP A 129 10.75 -15.00 -8.75
C ASP A 129 11.30 -16.11 -9.65
N VAL A 130 10.93 -16.07 -10.93
CA VAL A 130 11.36 -17.03 -11.94
C VAL A 130 11.52 -16.34 -13.30
N THR A 131 12.64 -16.60 -13.97
CA THR A 131 12.88 -16.08 -15.32
C THR A 131 13.60 -17.11 -16.17
N VAL A 132 13.34 -17.07 -17.47
CA VAL A 132 14.04 -17.87 -18.47
C VAL A 132 14.92 -16.93 -19.26
N HIS A 133 16.21 -17.24 -19.32
CA HIS A 133 17.16 -16.50 -20.15
C HIS A 133 17.92 -17.50 -21.03
N HIS A 134 17.78 -17.34 -22.34
CA HIS A 134 18.25 -18.27 -23.37
C HIS A 134 17.71 -19.69 -23.18
N LYS A 135 18.55 -20.62 -22.71
CA LYS A 135 18.22 -22.05 -22.51
C LYS A 135 18.27 -22.45 -21.04
N ASN A 136 18.36 -21.48 -20.14
CA ASN A 136 18.47 -21.70 -18.71
C ASN A 136 17.28 -21.08 -17.98
N LEU A 137 16.73 -21.85 -17.06
CA LEU A 137 15.74 -21.42 -16.10
C LEU A 137 16.45 -20.95 -14.83
N TYR A 138 16.01 -19.82 -14.29
CA TYR A 138 16.51 -19.23 -13.06
C TYR A 138 15.37 -19.08 -12.06
N ALA A 139 15.59 -19.53 -10.83
CA ALA A 139 14.61 -19.45 -9.76
C ALA A 139 15.23 -18.79 -8.53
N ALA A 140 14.53 -17.81 -7.98
CA ALA A 140 14.91 -17.06 -6.80
C ALA A 140 14.20 -17.63 -5.57
N THR A 141 14.97 -18.10 -4.59
CA THR A 141 14.45 -18.67 -3.34
C THR A 141 15.05 -17.94 -2.14
N SER A 142 14.53 -18.21 -0.94
CA SER A 142 15.09 -17.72 0.32
C SER A 142 16.47 -18.30 0.66
N ASP A 143 16.98 -19.28 -0.09
CA ASP A 143 18.34 -19.78 0.07
C ASP A 143 19.30 -19.19 -0.99
N GLY A 144 18.78 -18.48 -1.99
CA GLY A 144 19.58 -17.90 -3.06
C GLY A 144 18.98 -18.16 -4.43
N VAL A 145 19.78 -17.89 -5.47
CA VAL A 145 19.37 -18.08 -6.86
C VAL A 145 19.91 -19.39 -7.40
N PHE A 146 19.04 -20.17 -8.02
CA PHE A 146 19.35 -21.45 -8.63
C PHE A 146 19.15 -21.37 -10.14
N THR A 147 19.99 -22.09 -10.89
CA THR A 147 19.90 -22.22 -12.34
C THR A 147 19.84 -23.67 -12.78
N ARG A 148 19.13 -23.93 -13.87
CA ARG A 148 19.01 -25.25 -14.49
C ARG A 148 18.85 -25.06 -16.00
N GLY A 149 19.56 -25.84 -16.81
CA GLY A 149 19.25 -25.90 -18.25
C GLY A 149 17.83 -26.45 -18.45
N VAL A 150 17.08 -25.96 -19.43
CA VAL A 150 15.68 -26.41 -19.64
C VAL A 150 15.59 -27.93 -19.90
N GLN A 151 16.66 -28.53 -20.43
CA GLN A 151 16.77 -29.99 -20.64
C GLN A 151 17.48 -30.74 -19.50
N GLU A 152 17.95 -30.04 -18.47
CA GLU A 152 18.65 -30.61 -17.32
C GLU A 152 17.64 -30.88 -16.18
N GLN A 153 17.88 -31.92 -15.38
CA GLN A 153 17.04 -32.23 -14.20
C GLN A 153 17.60 -31.64 -12.89
N ALA A 154 18.89 -31.26 -12.87
CA ALA A 154 19.57 -30.86 -11.64
C ALA A 154 19.73 -29.34 -11.55
N TRP A 155 19.27 -28.78 -10.44
CA TRP A 155 19.46 -27.38 -10.09
C TRP A 155 20.87 -27.12 -9.56
N ARG A 156 21.47 -25.99 -9.97
CA ARG A 156 22.78 -25.52 -9.50
C ARG A 156 22.63 -24.16 -8.84
N LYS A 157 23.15 -24.01 -7.62
CA LYS A 157 23.14 -22.74 -6.90
C LYS A 157 24.16 -21.77 -7.51
N ILE A 158 23.76 -20.55 -7.79
CA ILE A 158 24.66 -19.48 -8.24
C ILE A 158 25.38 -18.92 -7.00
N PRO A 159 26.73 -18.91 -6.98
CA PRO A 159 27.47 -18.37 -5.85
C PRO A 159 27.37 -16.83 -5.86
N LEU A 160 26.56 -16.29 -4.96
CA LEU A 160 26.43 -14.85 -4.75
C LEU A 160 27.22 -14.42 -3.50
N PRO A 161 27.96 -13.30 -3.53
CA PRO A 161 28.73 -12.81 -2.39
C PRO A 161 27.83 -12.05 -1.39
N THR A 162 26.70 -12.64 -1.01
CA THR A 162 25.78 -12.07 0.00
C THR A 162 25.70 -12.98 1.23
N LYS A 163 25.58 -12.37 2.42
CA LYS A 163 25.33 -13.07 3.68
C LYS A 163 23.84 -13.23 3.97
N ASP A 164 22.99 -12.47 3.30
CA ASP A 164 21.55 -12.48 3.50
C ASP A 164 20.84 -12.91 2.20
N PRO A 165 20.33 -14.15 2.14
CA PRO A 165 19.51 -14.62 1.04
C PRO A 165 18.06 -14.13 1.26
N GLY A 166 17.83 -12.84 1.04
CA GLY A 166 16.50 -12.23 1.11
C GLY A 166 15.61 -12.57 -0.09
N ALA A 167 14.43 -11.93 -0.18
CA ALA A 167 13.61 -12.00 -1.38
C ALA A 167 14.40 -11.48 -2.59
N PHE A 168 14.52 -12.32 -3.62
CA PHE A 168 15.23 -11.97 -4.83
C PHE A 168 14.23 -11.64 -5.94
N HIS A 169 14.51 -10.57 -6.68
CA HIS A 169 13.88 -10.29 -7.96
C HIS A 169 14.85 -10.65 -9.08
N LEU A 170 14.33 -11.34 -10.09
CA LEU A 170 15.07 -11.80 -11.25
C LEU A 170 14.54 -11.11 -12.50
N HIS A 171 15.45 -10.58 -13.29
CA HIS A 171 15.10 -10.09 -14.61
C HIS A 171 16.26 -10.32 -15.56
N SER A 172 15.98 -10.40 -16.86
CA SER A 172 16.99 -10.64 -17.87
C SER A 172 16.76 -9.75 -19.07
N ASP A 173 17.86 -9.30 -19.69
CA ASP A 173 17.87 -8.69 -21.02
C ASP A 173 18.42 -9.70 -22.04
N GLN A 174 18.85 -9.28 -23.23
CA GLN A 174 19.43 -10.20 -24.23
C GLN A 174 20.83 -10.74 -23.88
N ILE A 175 21.52 -10.17 -22.89
CA ILE A 175 22.95 -10.40 -22.62
C ILE A 175 23.20 -10.83 -21.17
N PHE A 176 22.49 -10.22 -20.23
CA PHE A 176 22.72 -10.28 -18.80
C PHE A 176 21.47 -10.70 -18.04
N LEU A 177 21.72 -11.43 -16.96
CA LEU A 177 20.76 -11.69 -15.91
C LEU A 177 21.01 -10.73 -14.75
N TYR A 178 19.97 -10.09 -14.26
CA TYR A 178 19.99 -9.19 -13.12
C TYR A 178 19.35 -9.89 -11.93
N ILE A 179 20.07 -9.86 -10.82
CA ILE A 179 19.68 -10.48 -9.56
C ILE A 179 19.68 -9.37 -8.52
N ALA A 180 18.50 -8.96 -8.08
CA ALA A 180 18.34 -7.99 -7.01
C ALA A 180 17.95 -8.71 -5.72
N ASN A 181 18.63 -8.44 -4.62
CA ASN A 181 18.16 -8.78 -3.27
C ASN A 181 17.80 -7.48 -2.52
N LEU A 182 17.57 -7.54 -1.21
CA LEU A 182 17.21 -6.36 -0.42
C LEU A 182 18.27 -5.25 -0.40
N GLN A 183 19.55 -5.57 -0.62
CA GLN A 183 20.68 -4.64 -0.45
C GLN A 183 21.52 -4.43 -1.70
N ASP A 184 21.63 -5.42 -2.58
CA ASP A 184 22.54 -5.47 -3.71
C ASP A 184 21.78 -5.79 -4.99
N VAL A 185 22.25 -5.23 -6.10
CA VAL A 185 21.93 -5.73 -7.44
C VAL A 185 23.19 -6.25 -8.10
N TYR A 186 23.10 -7.47 -8.62
CA TYR A 186 24.14 -8.13 -9.37
C TYR A 186 23.75 -8.27 -10.83
N ARG A 187 24.72 -8.05 -11.71
CA ARG A 187 24.66 -8.36 -13.13
C ARG A 187 25.51 -9.58 -13.40
N LEU A 188 24.89 -10.66 -13.86
CA LEU A 188 25.54 -11.89 -14.28
C LEU A 188 25.52 -11.94 -15.80
N ASN A 189 26.66 -12.21 -16.43
CA ASN A 189 26.71 -12.62 -17.82
C ASN A 189 26.71 -14.16 -17.88
N PRO A 190 25.64 -14.80 -18.37
CA PRO A 190 25.53 -16.26 -18.31
C PRO A 190 26.54 -16.99 -19.22
N ASP A 191 26.95 -16.39 -20.32
CA ASP A 191 27.90 -16.99 -21.27
C ASP A 191 29.33 -17.05 -20.70
N THR A 192 29.73 -16.00 -19.99
CA THR A 192 31.08 -15.89 -19.40
C THR A 192 31.14 -16.29 -17.93
N GLY A 193 29.98 -16.42 -17.27
CA GLY A 193 29.87 -16.64 -15.82
C GLY A 193 30.32 -15.44 -14.97
N ARG A 194 30.59 -14.28 -15.58
CA ARG A 194 31.08 -13.09 -14.86
C ARG A 194 29.93 -12.44 -14.09
N LEU A 195 30.06 -12.43 -12.76
CA LEU A 195 29.17 -11.74 -11.84
C LEU A 195 29.79 -10.41 -11.41
N LYS A 196 29.06 -9.31 -11.56
CA LYS A 196 29.46 -7.98 -11.08
C LYS A 196 28.34 -7.37 -10.24
N ARG A 197 28.68 -6.84 -9.07
CA ARG A 197 27.75 -6.01 -8.30
C ARG A 197 27.67 -4.63 -8.94
N ILE A 198 26.46 -4.20 -9.27
CA ILE A 198 26.17 -2.96 -10.00
C ILE A 198 25.43 -1.93 -9.13
N PHE A 199 24.83 -2.36 -8.02
CA PHE A 199 24.20 -1.46 -7.05
C PHE A 199 24.36 -2.03 -5.65
N HIS A 200 24.53 -1.16 -4.65
CA HIS A 200 24.59 -1.54 -3.24
C HIS A 200 23.94 -0.45 -2.40
N VAL A 201 23.13 -0.88 -1.44
CA VAL A 201 22.53 -0.02 -0.44
C VAL A 201 23.37 -0.06 0.84
N TYR A 202 24.00 1.07 1.16
CA TYR A 202 24.76 1.22 2.39
C TYR A 202 23.85 1.07 3.62
N SER A 203 24.05 0.00 4.40
CA SER A 203 23.52 -0.14 5.75
C SER A 203 24.55 0.38 6.76
N SER A 204 24.18 1.39 7.55
CA SER A 204 25.06 2.00 8.56
C SER A 204 25.27 1.14 9.82
N ALA A 205 25.39 -0.19 9.70
CA ALA A 205 25.43 -1.10 10.86
C ALA A 205 26.69 -1.98 10.97
N SER A 206 27.71 -1.77 10.13
CA SER A 206 28.98 -2.50 10.29
C SER A 206 30.16 -1.64 9.90
N ASN A 207 30.65 -0.85 10.86
CA ASN A 207 32.06 -0.53 11.11
C ASN A 207 32.14 0.60 12.13
N ILE A 208 32.02 0.25 13.42
CA ILE A 208 32.61 1.05 14.50
C ILE A 208 33.75 0.20 15.04
N ASP A 209 34.90 0.25 14.39
CA ASP A 209 36.16 0.30 15.12
C ASP A 209 37.30 0.90 14.28
N LYS A 210 37.96 1.89 14.90
CA LYS A 210 39.28 2.49 14.64
C LYS A 210 39.49 3.42 13.44
N GLY A 211 39.63 4.71 13.78
CA GLY A 211 40.87 5.45 13.51
C GLY A 211 40.81 6.56 12.45
N GLU A 212 41.18 7.77 12.90
CA GLU A 212 41.73 8.89 12.12
C GLU A 212 40.77 9.73 11.26
N GLN A 213 40.24 10.77 11.93
CA GLN A 213 40.34 12.19 11.60
C GLN A 213 40.75 12.56 10.15
N ASP A 214 39.75 12.87 9.33
CA ASP A 214 39.71 14.00 8.39
C ASP A 214 38.21 14.21 8.04
N ASP A 215 37.70 15.43 8.11
CA ASP A 215 36.30 15.75 7.76
C ASP A 215 36.09 15.74 6.23
N PRO A 216 35.04 15.06 5.70
CA PRO A 216 34.41 15.45 4.44
C PRO A 216 32.87 15.56 4.60
N PRO A 217 32.13 15.99 3.56
CA PRO A 217 30.92 16.81 3.69
C PRO A 217 29.70 16.03 4.19
N TYR A 218 28.86 16.75 4.93
CA TYR A 218 27.54 16.37 5.46
C TYR A 218 26.82 15.25 4.66
N GLU A 219 27.02 13.99 5.06
CA GLU A 219 26.14 12.88 4.75
C GLU A 219 25.19 12.64 5.93
N PRO A 220 23.87 12.52 5.70
CA PRO A 220 22.95 12.20 6.78
C PRO A 220 23.19 10.78 7.28
N LYS A 221 23.48 10.69 8.59
CA LYS A 221 23.52 9.47 9.39
C LYS A 221 22.19 8.70 9.27
N SER A 222 22.31 7.37 9.13
CA SER A 222 21.34 6.29 9.44
C SER A 222 20.75 5.46 8.25
N ALA A 223 20.96 4.13 8.36
CA ALA A 223 20.38 2.97 7.63
C ALA A 223 18.84 2.98 7.64
N VAL A 224 18.08 2.32 6.77
CA VAL A 224 18.22 1.16 5.87
C VAL A 224 17.48 1.54 4.56
N ALA A 225 18.00 1.23 3.38
CA ALA A 225 17.17 1.26 2.17
C ALA A 225 17.05 -0.18 1.65
N ASP A 226 15.82 -0.65 1.52
CA ASP A 226 15.51 -1.97 1.00
C ASP A 226 15.14 -1.80 -0.47
N ILE A 227 15.77 -2.56 -1.36
CA ILE A 227 15.35 -2.67 -2.77
C ILE A 227 14.03 -3.41 -2.80
N GLN A 228 13.03 -2.84 -3.47
CA GLN A 228 11.66 -3.35 -3.49
C GLN A 228 11.22 -3.87 -4.85
N SER A 229 11.77 -3.31 -5.94
CA SER A 229 11.40 -3.72 -7.29
C SER A 229 12.48 -3.33 -8.29
N ILE A 230 12.64 -4.15 -9.33
CA ILE A 230 13.50 -3.88 -10.48
C ILE A 230 12.71 -4.15 -11.76
N SER A 231 12.79 -3.24 -12.72
CA SER A 231 11.98 -3.29 -13.94
C SER A 231 12.74 -2.67 -15.12
N PHE A 232 12.43 -3.11 -16.33
CA PHE A 232 13.05 -2.61 -17.56
C PHE A 232 12.01 -1.88 -18.39
N LEU A 233 12.38 -0.69 -18.84
CA LEU A 233 11.57 0.05 -19.79
C LEU A 233 11.84 -0.39 -21.23
N ASP A 234 13.09 -0.71 -21.51
CA ASP A 234 13.61 -1.21 -22.77
C ASP A 234 14.88 -2.03 -22.47
N GLU A 235 15.49 -2.67 -23.47
CA GLU A 235 16.68 -3.53 -23.30
C GLU A 235 17.90 -2.82 -22.68
N HIS A 236 17.88 -1.49 -22.61
CA HIS A 236 18.99 -0.67 -22.13
C HIS A 236 18.69 0.15 -20.86
N ILE A 237 17.41 0.29 -20.49
CA ILE A 237 17.00 1.19 -19.40
C ILE A 237 16.49 0.39 -18.22
N LEU A 238 17.31 0.36 -17.16
CA LEU A 238 17.01 -0.31 -15.91
C LEU A 238 16.45 0.68 -14.90
N VAL A 239 15.35 0.32 -14.26
CA VAL A 239 14.75 1.12 -13.19
C VAL A 239 14.65 0.28 -11.93
N LEU A 240 15.03 0.88 -10.80
CA LEU A 240 15.05 0.27 -9.49
C LEU A 240 14.27 1.13 -8.50
N ALA A 241 13.31 0.53 -7.79
CA ALA A 241 12.70 1.13 -6.61
C ALA A 241 13.41 0.64 -5.36
N ALA A 242 13.76 1.58 -4.50
CA ALA A 242 14.16 1.33 -3.13
C ALA A 242 13.43 2.30 -2.19
N ARG A 243 13.41 1.99 -0.89
CA ARG A 243 12.74 2.83 0.13
C ARG A 243 13.14 4.31 0.12
N LYS A 244 14.34 4.64 -0.36
CA LYS A 244 14.85 6.03 -0.45
C LYS A 244 14.54 6.71 -1.79
N GLY A 245 13.96 6.01 -2.76
CA GLY A 245 13.57 6.58 -4.05
C GLY A 245 13.72 5.62 -5.22
N VAL A 246 13.41 6.15 -6.40
CA VAL A 246 13.52 5.43 -7.66
C VAL A 246 14.79 5.84 -8.37
N PHE A 247 15.54 4.87 -8.86
CA PHE A 247 16.80 5.05 -9.57
C PHE A 247 16.68 4.48 -10.98
N ALA A 248 17.29 5.14 -11.96
CA ALA A 248 17.36 4.67 -13.33
C ALA A 248 18.83 4.55 -13.77
N SER A 249 19.13 3.54 -14.58
CA SER A 249 20.42 3.34 -15.23
C SER A 249 20.21 3.15 -16.72
N PHE A 250 21.11 3.73 -17.51
CA PHE A 250 21.06 3.73 -18.97
C PHE A 250 22.21 2.93 -19.61
N ASP A 251 22.99 2.26 -18.78
CA ASP A 251 24.23 1.59 -19.15
C ASP A 251 24.37 0.23 -18.45
N HIS A 252 23.24 -0.49 -18.38
CA HIS A 252 23.16 -1.82 -17.76
C HIS A 252 23.62 -1.84 -16.30
N GLY A 253 23.35 -0.76 -15.55
CA GLY A 253 23.63 -0.65 -14.12
C GLY A 253 25.02 -0.13 -13.77
N GLU A 254 25.83 0.34 -14.73
CA GLU A 254 27.16 0.90 -14.40
C GLU A 254 27.03 2.24 -13.65
N HIS A 255 26.09 3.08 -14.08
CA HIS A 255 25.77 4.35 -13.42
C HIS A 255 24.27 4.45 -13.14
N TRP A 256 23.95 5.08 -12.01
CA TRP A 256 22.59 5.25 -11.54
C TRP A 256 22.26 6.72 -11.30
N VAL A 257 21.11 7.13 -11.81
CA VAL A 257 20.54 8.46 -11.63
C VAL A 257 19.30 8.33 -10.77
N ARG A 258 19.22 9.11 -9.69
CA ARG A 258 18.02 9.17 -8.84
C ARG A 258 16.95 10.02 -9.53
N LEU A 259 15.77 9.46 -9.71
CA LEU A 259 14.60 10.16 -10.24
C LEU A 259 13.92 10.99 -9.15
N ASN A 260 13.16 12.00 -9.57
CA ASN A 260 12.35 12.79 -8.66
C ASN A 260 11.30 11.89 -7.97
N SER A 261 11.25 11.93 -6.64
CA SER A 261 10.30 11.17 -5.83
C SER A 261 9.17 12.04 -5.26
N VAL A 262 9.07 13.31 -5.66
CA VAL A 262 7.98 14.19 -5.22
C VAL A 262 6.64 13.61 -5.70
N GLY A 263 5.75 13.36 -4.75
CA GLY A 263 4.42 12.78 -4.98
C GLY A 263 4.36 11.25 -4.82
N LEU A 264 5.49 10.56 -4.64
CA LEU A 264 5.55 9.09 -4.50
C LEU A 264 5.77 8.66 -3.04
N PRO A 265 4.97 7.70 -2.52
CA PRO A 265 5.23 7.06 -1.23
C PRO A 265 6.36 6.04 -1.38
N VAL A 266 7.60 6.51 -1.29
CA VAL A 266 8.80 5.70 -1.58
C VAL A 266 9.01 4.50 -0.64
N ASN A 267 8.37 4.47 0.53
CA ASN A 267 8.55 3.38 1.51
C ASN A 267 7.80 2.09 1.14
N ASP A 268 6.76 2.19 0.31
CA ASP A 268 5.76 1.14 0.12
C ASP A 268 5.63 0.74 -1.36
N ILE A 269 6.71 0.80 -2.15
CA ILE A 269 6.66 0.45 -3.58
C ILE A 269 6.64 -1.07 -3.73
N ASN A 270 5.60 -1.61 -4.34
CA ASN A 270 5.46 -3.05 -4.59
C ASN A 270 5.91 -3.44 -6.00
N ARG A 271 5.58 -2.64 -7.01
CA ARG A 271 5.91 -2.93 -8.42
C ARG A 271 6.14 -1.67 -9.23
N ILE A 272 7.10 -1.71 -10.14
CA ILE A 272 7.24 -0.73 -11.23
C ILE A 272 6.90 -1.41 -12.56
N THR A 273 6.03 -0.77 -13.35
CA THR A 273 5.74 -1.13 -14.73
C THR A 273 5.78 0.12 -15.62
N PHE A 274 5.63 -0.06 -16.92
CA PHE A 274 5.63 1.03 -17.89
C PHE A 274 4.42 0.90 -18.81
N LEU A 275 3.80 2.03 -19.13
CA LEU A 275 2.70 2.06 -20.09
C LEU A 275 3.20 1.59 -21.45
N SER A 276 2.54 0.59 -22.02
CA SER A 276 2.79 0.05 -23.35
C SER A 276 2.52 1.12 -24.41
N ASP A 277 3.29 1.16 -25.50
CA ASP A 277 3.04 2.15 -26.54
C ASP A 277 1.86 1.66 -27.39
N PRO A 278 0.75 2.42 -27.52
CA PRO A 278 -0.26 2.10 -28.52
C PRO A 278 0.30 2.12 -29.94
N PHE A 279 1.47 2.75 -30.15
CA PHE A 279 2.17 2.79 -31.40
C PHE A 279 3.60 2.28 -31.21
N LYS A 280 3.92 1.07 -31.71
CA LYS A 280 5.28 0.81 -32.19
C LYS A 280 5.55 1.83 -33.32
N ARG A 281 5.90 3.07 -32.99
CA ARG A 281 6.15 4.13 -33.97
C ARG A 281 7.43 3.75 -34.70
N GLU A 282 7.29 3.51 -36.00
CA GLU A 282 8.41 3.34 -36.93
C GLU A 282 9.49 4.39 -36.63
N GLU A 283 10.76 3.99 -36.70
CA GLU A 283 11.98 4.76 -36.38
C GLU A 283 12.12 6.16 -37.03
N ASN A 284 11.14 6.63 -37.80
CA ASN A 284 11.17 7.83 -38.64
C ASN A 284 10.17 8.93 -38.25
N ASP A 285 9.64 8.98 -37.02
CA ASP A 285 8.81 10.12 -36.57
C ASP A 285 9.69 11.37 -36.32
N PRO A 286 9.53 12.46 -37.09
CA PRO A 286 10.35 13.68 -36.98
C PRO A 286 10.16 14.44 -35.66
N SER A 287 9.23 14.05 -34.79
CA SER A 287 9.09 14.57 -33.42
C SER A 287 10.07 13.97 -32.41
N LEU A 288 10.78 12.88 -32.78
CA LEU A 288 11.94 12.33 -32.05
C LEU A 288 13.26 13.01 -32.43
N VAL A 289 13.23 14.08 -33.24
CA VAL A 289 14.37 14.98 -33.46
C VAL A 289 14.50 15.91 -32.24
N GLY A 290 14.78 15.32 -31.09
CA GLY A 290 15.13 16.00 -29.85
C GLY A 290 16.46 15.43 -29.33
N ASN A 291 17.12 16.14 -28.41
CA ASN A 291 18.35 15.64 -27.79
C ASN A 291 18.05 14.30 -27.07
N GLU A 292 19.02 13.38 -26.97
CA GLU A 292 18.85 12.06 -26.31
C GLU A 292 18.19 12.16 -24.93
N THR A 293 18.46 13.27 -24.21
CA THR A 293 17.86 13.59 -22.92
C THR A 293 16.33 13.73 -22.98
N ASP A 294 15.79 14.38 -24.00
CA ASP A 294 14.33 14.57 -24.16
C ASP A 294 13.64 13.24 -24.47
N ARG A 295 14.30 12.38 -25.25
CA ARG A 295 13.82 11.02 -25.54
C ARG A 295 13.76 10.18 -24.26
N ILE A 296 14.82 10.21 -23.44
CA ILE A 296 14.87 9.49 -22.16
C ILE A 296 13.81 9.99 -21.19
N LEU A 297 13.63 11.31 -21.06
CA LEU A 297 12.61 11.89 -20.17
C LEU A 297 11.19 11.53 -20.59
N ASN A 298 10.92 11.50 -21.90
CA ASN A 298 9.64 11.06 -22.43
C ASN A 298 9.39 9.56 -22.16
N LEU A 299 10.42 8.73 -22.33
CA LEU A 299 10.36 7.30 -22.00
C LEU A 299 10.06 7.09 -20.50
N LEU A 300 10.74 7.81 -19.61
CA LEU A 300 10.50 7.73 -18.17
C LEU A 300 9.10 8.25 -17.78
N SER A 301 8.52 9.19 -18.52
CA SER A 301 7.17 9.74 -18.29
C SER A 301 6.01 8.74 -18.49
N ARG A 302 6.34 7.46 -18.66
CA ARG A 302 5.41 6.34 -18.83
C ARG A 302 5.47 5.36 -17.66
N MET A 303 6.23 5.68 -16.63
CA MET A 303 6.40 4.84 -15.45
C MET A 303 5.13 4.82 -14.62
N VAL A 304 4.72 3.62 -14.24
CA VAL A 304 3.61 3.37 -13.35
C VAL A 304 4.12 2.59 -12.16
N VAL A 305 3.77 3.03 -10.96
CA VAL A 305 4.19 2.39 -9.70
C VAL A 305 2.96 1.95 -8.93
N ALA A 306 2.94 0.69 -8.53
CA ALA A 306 2.02 0.18 -7.51
C ALA A 306 2.68 0.31 -6.14
N SER A 307 1.86 0.71 -5.16
CA SER A 307 2.24 0.78 -3.76
C SER A 307 1.09 0.36 -2.87
N ASP A 308 1.36 0.23 -1.57
CA ASP A 308 0.31 0.03 -0.55
C ASP A 308 -0.64 1.24 -0.42
N GLN A 309 -0.36 2.33 -1.13
CA GLN A 309 -1.12 3.58 -1.08
C GLN A 309 -1.83 3.94 -2.39
N GLY A 310 -1.68 3.11 -3.41
CA GLY A 310 -2.33 3.27 -4.70
C GLY A 310 -1.37 3.14 -5.87
N VAL A 311 -1.89 3.44 -7.05
CA VAL A 311 -1.12 3.46 -8.30
C VAL A 311 -0.70 4.89 -8.60
N TYR A 312 0.55 5.10 -9.02
CA TYR A 312 1.10 6.41 -9.35
C TYR A 312 1.68 6.41 -10.77
N LEU A 313 1.43 7.48 -11.52
CA LEU A 313 1.99 7.70 -12.86
C LEU A 313 3.06 8.79 -12.78
N PHE A 314 4.24 8.53 -13.34
CA PHE A 314 5.26 9.56 -13.50
C PHE A 314 4.99 10.36 -14.76
N GLN A 315 4.57 11.62 -14.63
CA GLN A 315 4.32 12.50 -15.76
C GLN A 315 4.86 13.90 -15.46
N GLU A 316 5.48 14.56 -16.45
CA GLU A 316 6.06 15.90 -16.28
C GLU A 316 7.00 16.01 -15.06
N HIS A 317 7.85 15.01 -14.86
CA HIS A 317 8.82 14.96 -13.75
C HIS A 317 8.20 14.88 -12.34
N ARG A 318 6.93 14.52 -12.23
CA ARG A 318 6.20 14.38 -10.95
C ARG A 318 5.39 13.09 -10.93
N TRP A 319 5.15 12.57 -9.73
CA TRP A 319 4.27 11.43 -9.53
C TRP A 319 2.85 11.90 -9.26
N GLN A 320 1.91 11.42 -10.09
CA GLN A 320 0.49 11.72 -9.97
C GLN A 320 -0.27 10.47 -9.49
N PRO A 321 -1.06 10.55 -8.41
CA PRO A 321 -1.85 9.43 -7.93
C PRO A 321 -3.02 9.12 -8.88
N LEU A 322 -3.14 7.87 -9.28
CA LEU A 322 -4.26 7.30 -10.04
C LEU A 322 -5.13 6.46 -9.09
N VAL A 323 -5.85 7.09 -8.17
CA VAL A 323 -6.63 6.37 -7.13
C VAL A 323 -8.14 6.33 -7.44
N HIS A 324 -8.60 7.16 -8.37
CA HIS A 324 -10.02 7.32 -8.69
C HIS A 324 -10.70 6.00 -9.11
N GLY A 325 -11.68 5.56 -8.33
CA GLY A 325 -12.49 4.36 -8.62
C GLY A 325 -12.06 3.07 -7.91
N MET A 326 -10.93 3.07 -7.19
CA MET A 326 -10.55 1.92 -6.36
C MET A 326 -11.22 1.99 -4.98
N MET A 327 -11.67 0.84 -4.47
CA MET A 327 -12.23 0.73 -3.11
C MET A 327 -11.14 0.54 -2.04
N THR A 328 -9.89 0.37 -2.47
CA THR A 328 -8.72 0.10 -1.63
C THR A 328 -7.51 0.86 -2.18
N ASN A 329 -6.56 1.13 -1.30
CA ASN A 329 -5.28 1.72 -1.65
C ASN A 329 -4.16 0.67 -1.74
N ALA A 330 -4.37 -0.54 -1.23
CA ALA A 330 -3.33 -1.57 -1.21
C ALA A 330 -3.23 -2.27 -2.58
N VAL A 331 -2.19 -1.94 -3.35
CA VAL A 331 -1.94 -2.51 -4.67
C VAL A 331 -0.67 -3.34 -4.66
N TYR A 332 -0.80 -4.65 -4.81
CA TYR A 332 0.33 -5.60 -4.77
C TYR A 332 1.07 -5.69 -6.11
N ASP A 333 0.36 -5.61 -7.22
CA ASP A 333 0.96 -5.71 -8.54
C ASP A 333 0.21 -4.83 -9.56
N VAL A 334 0.94 -4.35 -10.57
CA VAL A 334 0.38 -3.55 -11.66
C VAL A 334 1.05 -3.89 -12.97
N VAL A 335 0.23 -4.05 -14.00
CA VAL A 335 0.67 -4.43 -15.33
C VAL A 335 -0.03 -3.55 -16.36
N SER A 336 0.74 -3.10 -17.35
CA SER A 336 0.20 -2.42 -18.53
C SER A 336 -0.11 -3.43 -19.64
N LEU A 337 -1.33 -3.36 -20.16
CA LEU A 337 -1.77 -4.05 -21.36
C LEU A 337 -1.85 -3.06 -22.55
N PRO A 338 -1.28 -3.41 -23.71
CA PRO A 338 -1.49 -2.66 -24.94
C PRO A 338 -2.99 -2.65 -25.32
N PRO A 339 -3.54 -1.53 -25.84
CA PRO A 339 -2.87 -0.28 -26.18
C PRO A 339 -2.65 0.70 -25.02
N SER A 340 -3.48 0.68 -23.98
CA SER A 340 -3.39 1.63 -22.86
C SER A 340 -4.27 1.26 -21.66
N THR A 341 -4.36 -0.03 -21.33
CA THR A 341 -5.15 -0.50 -20.17
C THR A 341 -4.20 -0.89 -19.04
N LEU A 342 -4.45 -0.40 -17.83
CA LEU A 342 -3.79 -0.90 -16.63
C LEU A 342 -4.64 -1.96 -15.94
N LEU A 343 -3.99 -3.00 -15.45
CA LEU A 343 -4.55 -3.95 -14.49
C LEU A 343 -3.80 -3.83 -13.17
N ALA A 344 -4.55 -3.76 -12.07
CA ALA A 344 -4.01 -3.67 -10.72
C ALA A 344 -4.57 -4.81 -9.86
N GLY A 345 -3.67 -5.61 -9.29
CA GLY A 345 -3.99 -6.61 -8.29
C GLY A 345 -3.99 -5.99 -6.90
N THR A 346 -5.11 -6.11 -6.19
CA THR A 346 -5.32 -5.49 -4.88
C THR A 346 -5.72 -6.51 -3.83
N ASP A 347 -5.85 -6.08 -2.57
CA ASP A 347 -6.48 -6.87 -1.50
C ASP A 347 -8.01 -7.04 -1.70
N HIS A 348 -8.62 -6.24 -2.57
CA HIS A 348 -10.05 -6.29 -2.93
C HIS A 348 -10.29 -6.71 -4.38
N GLY A 349 -9.47 -7.64 -4.87
CA GLY A 349 -9.63 -8.20 -6.22
C GLY A 349 -8.85 -7.47 -7.30
N LEU A 350 -9.23 -7.72 -8.56
CA LEU A 350 -8.58 -7.17 -9.74
C LEU A 350 -9.32 -5.93 -10.22
N TYR A 351 -8.59 -4.84 -10.46
CA TYR A 351 -9.11 -3.60 -11.01
C TYR A 351 -8.51 -3.34 -12.40
N LYS A 352 -9.31 -2.74 -13.27
CA LYS A 352 -8.87 -2.30 -14.61
C LYS A 352 -9.09 -0.80 -14.79
N MET A 353 -8.25 -0.15 -15.56
CA MET A 353 -8.42 1.25 -15.93
C MET A 353 -7.93 1.49 -17.35
N GLU A 354 -8.75 2.14 -18.16
CA GLU A 354 -8.35 2.62 -19.48
C GLU A 354 -7.70 4.00 -19.34
N ILE A 355 -6.46 4.11 -19.78
CA ILE A 355 -5.73 5.37 -19.90
C ILE A 355 -5.86 5.82 -21.35
N ASP A 356 -6.23 7.07 -21.60
CA ASP A 356 -6.23 7.59 -22.96
C ASP A 356 -4.76 7.86 -23.37
N GLY A 357 -4.25 7.05 -24.30
CA GLY A 357 -2.89 7.16 -24.84
C GLY A 357 -2.63 8.46 -25.61
N ARG A 358 -3.62 9.36 -25.71
CA ARG A 358 -3.44 10.76 -26.08
C ARG A 358 -2.77 11.55 -24.95
N ILE A 359 -1.56 11.13 -24.58
CA ILE A 359 -0.57 12.06 -24.03
C ILE A 359 -0.20 12.97 -25.20
N LYS A 360 -1.03 14.00 -25.45
CA LYS A 360 -0.61 15.11 -26.27
C LYS A 360 0.55 15.74 -25.50
N SER A 361 1.78 15.41 -25.90
CA SER A 361 2.79 16.45 -26.04
C SER A 361 2.13 17.49 -26.94
N ASP A 362 1.46 18.46 -26.34
CA ASP A 362 0.99 19.61 -27.07
C ASP A 362 2.28 20.20 -27.65
N ASN A 363 2.52 20.02 -28.96
CA ASN A 363 3.69 20.54 -29.68
C ASN A 363 3.73 22.08 -29.70
N LYS A 364 2.88 22.73 -28.90
CA LYS A 364 3.24 23.98 -28.24
C LYS A 364 4.09 23.61 -27.03
N HIS A 365 5.40 23.44 -27.21
CA HIS A 365 6.28 23.85 -26.13
C HIS A 365 5.88 25.30 -25.84
N PRO A 366 5.26 25.66 -24.69
CA PRO A 366 5.59 26.97 -24.17
C PRO A 366 7.11 26.92 -24.09
N LYS A 367 7.81 27.90 -24.68
CA LYS A 367 9.24 28.10 -24.41
C LYS A 367 9.45 27.71 -22.96
N VAL A 368 10.28 26.71 -22.71
CA VAL A 368 10.67 26.30 -21.38
C VAL A 368 11.34 27.53 -20.78
N MET A 369 10.52 28.40 -20.18
CA MET A 369 10.95 29.09 -18.99
C MET A 369 11.27 27.93 -18.05
N PRO A 370 12.49 27.88 -17.48
CA PRO A 370 12.69 27.02 -16.34
C PRO A 370 11.51 27.23 -15.39
N PRO A 371 10.95 26.18 -14.74
CA PRO A 371 9.96 26.38 -13.69
C PRO A 371 10.49 27.55 -12.85
N PRO A 372 9.70 28.63 -12.64
CA PRO A 372 10.21 29.85 -12.04
C PRO A 372 11.07 29.43 -10.85
N ALA A 373 12.37 29.75 -10.93
CA ALA A 373 13.35 29.22 -10.00
C ALA A 373 12.80 29.53 -8.61
N PHE A 374 12.43 28.48 -7.89
CA PHE A 374 11.71 28.58 -6.62
C PHE A 374 12.51 29.52 -5.72
N THR A 375 11.99 30.74 -5.53
CA THR A 375 12.69 31.71 -4.72
C THR A 375 12.34 31.47 -3.26
N TYR A 376 13.29 31.75 -2.37
CA TYR A 376 13.04 31.73 -0.93
C TYR A 376 11.86 32.63 -0.54
N GLU A 377 11.57 33.66 -1.34
CA GLU A 377 10.45 34.59 -1.16
C GLU A 377 9.08 33.94 -1.44
N ASP A 378 8.96 33.07 -2.43
CA ASP A 378 7.73 32.31 -2.70
C ASP A 378 7.41 31.34 -1.56
N PHE A 379 8.44 30.68 -1.01
CA PHE A 379 8.31 29.82 0.16
C PHE A 379 7.88 30.60 1.42
N GLN A 380 8.45 31.79 1.64
CA GLN A 380 8.10 32.65 2.77
C GLN A 380 6.66 33.16 2.65
N SER A 381 6.24 33.55 1.45
CA SER A 381 4.87 34.00 1.16
C SER A 381 3.85 32.88 1.39
N ALA A 382 4.17 31.66 0.93
CA ALA A 382 3.36 30.49 1.18
C ALA A 382 3.36 30.13 2.68
N GLN A 383 4.50 30.20 3.38
CA GLN A 383 4.54 29.99 4.83
C GLN A 383 3.67 30.99 5.60
N MET A 384 3.55 32.24 5.15
CA MET A 384 2.67 33.21 5.80
C MET A 384 1.20 32.79 5.71
N LEU A 385 0.75 32.21 4.59
CA LEU A 385 -0.60 31.65 4.44
C LEU A 385 -0.86 30.46 5.39
N PHE A 386 0.18 29.72 5.79
CA PHE A 386 0.06 28.52 6.64
C PHE A 386 0.45 28.75 8.09
N ARG A 387 0.82 29.98 8.49
CA ARG A 387 1.12 30.30 9.90
C ARG A 387 -0.12 30.27 10.78
N GLU A 388 -1.28 30.35 10.16
CA GLU A 388 -2.57 30.60 10.81
C GLU A 388 -3.43 29.33 10.86
N GLU A 389 -2.98 28.23 10.23
CA GLU A 389 -3.59 26.92 10.39
C GLU A 389 -3.12 26.23 11.68
N PRO A 390 -3.96 25.37 12.30
CA PRO A 390 -3.56 24.57 13.45
C PRO A 390 -2.28 23.79 13.17
N THR A 391 -1.38 23.79 14.15
CA THR A 391 -0.14 23.02 14.07
C THR A 391 -0.45 21.53 14.14
N ILE A 392 0.42 20.71 13.55
CA ILE A 392 0.26 19.25 13.59
C ILE A 392 0.16 18.73 15.04
N GLN A 393 0.86 19.36 16.00
CA GLN A 393 0.80 18.97 17.42
C GLN A 393 -0.61 19.16 18.01
N GLU A 394 -1.29 20.25 17.65
CA GLU A 394 -2.67 20.53 18.10
C GLU A 394 -3.65 19.54 17.47
N VAL A 395 -3.50 19.25 16.17
CA VAL A 395 -4.35 18.29 15.46
C VAL A 395 -4.20 16.88 16.04
N GLN A 396 -2.96 16.44 16.27
CA GLN A 396 -2.68 15.18 16.94
C GLN A 396 -3.29 15.11 18.34
N GLN A 397 -3.21 16.20 19.10
CA GLN A 397 -3.81 16.26 20.44
C GLN A 397 -5.34 16.13 20.37
N TRP A 398 -6.00 16.80 19.43
CA TRP A 398 -7.44 16.66 19.22
C TRP A 398 -7.83 15.23 18.84
N ALA A 399 -7.05 14.58 17.97
CA ALA A 399 -7.29 13.20 17.59
C ALA A 399 -7.14 12.22 18.76
N ILE A 400 -6.09 12.38 19.57
CA ILE A 400 -5.89 11.58 20.80
C ILE A 400 -7.06 11.75 21.76
N ILE A 401 -7.55 12.99 21.94
CA ILE A 401 -8.69 13.28 22.81
C ILE A 401 -9.98 12.65 22.28
N TYR A 402 -10.26 12.82 20.98
CA TYR A 402 -11.48 12.31 20.34
C TYR A 402 -11.55 10.78 20.37
N ALA A 403 -10.43 10.10 20.07
CA ALA A 403 -10.35 8.64 20.10
C ALA A 403 -10.19 8.04 21.52
N GLU A 404 -10.13 8.88 22.56
CA GLU A 404 -9.90 8.49 23.96
C GLU A 404 -8.63 7.65 24.23
N VAL A 405 -7.61 7.77 23.38
CA VAL A 405 -6.35 6.99 23.46
C VAL A 405 -5.27 7.67 24.31
N ASN A 406 -5.69 8.36 25.37
CA ASN A 406 -4.81 9.08 26.27
C ASN A 406 -4.03 8.13 27.20
N ALA A 407 -2.71 8.34 27.31
CA ALA A 407 -1.84 7.57 28.20
C ALA A 407 -2.23 7.69 29.68
N ASP A 408 -2.87 8.79 30.07
CA ASP A 408 -3.34 9.01 31.45
C ASP A 408 -4.51 8.12 31.83
N LYS A 409 -5.30 7.62 30.86
CA LYS A 409 -6.37 6.63 31.09
C LYS A 409 -5.78 5.31 31.60
N ILE A 410 -4.64 4.89 31.04
CA ILE A 410 -3.90 3.68 31.48
C ILE A 410 -3.37 3.89 32.91
N LYS A 411 -2.82 5.07 33.23
CA LYS A 411 -2.35 5.39 34.59
C LYS A 411 -3.51 5.38 35.59
N LEU A 412 -4.68 5.91 35.20
CA LEU A 412 -5.88 5.94 36.03
C LEU A 412 -6.36 4.51 36.33
N TRP A 413 -6.46 3.64 35.33
CA TRP A 413 -6.86 2.24 35.52
C TRP A 413 -5.89 1.48 36.42
N ARG A 414 -4.58 1.67 36.25
CA ARG A 414 -3.56 1.09 37.15
C ARG A 414 -3.66 1.63 38.58
N ARG A 415 -4.10 2.88 38.77
CA ARG A 415 -4.35 3.47 40.11
C ARG A 415 -5.63 2.92 40.73
N GLN A 416 -6.72 2.86 39.96
CA GLN A 416 -8.02 2.34 40.43
C GLN A 416 -7.93 0.86 40.80
N ALA A 417 -7.24 0.05 39.99
CA ALA A 417 -6.98 -1.36 40.30
C ALA A 417 -6.23 -1.53 41.63
N ARG A 418 -5.24 -0.67 41.92
CA ARG A 418 -4.52 -0.70 43.21
C ARG A 418 -5.37 -0.26 44.40
N VAL A 419 -6.33 0.64 44.20
CA VAL A 419 -7.23 1.12 45.27
C VAL A 419 -8.39 0.16 45.51
N ARG A 420 -8.72 -0.74 44.57
CA ARG A 420 -9.75 -1.77 44.73
C ARG A 420 -9.55 -2.61 45.99
N ALA A 421 -8.30 -2.96 46.31
CA ALA A 421 -7.95 -3.72 47.52
C ALA A 421 -8.35 -3.02 48.85
N LEU A 422 -8.61 -1.69 48.82
CA LEU A 422 -9.02 -0.92 50.00
C LEU A 422 -10.54 -0.89 50.19
N VAL A 423 -11.33 -1.28 49.18
CA VAL A 423 -12.79 -1.25 49.23
C VAL A 423 -13.30 -2.65 49.59
N PRO A 424 -13.93 -2.84 50.76
CA PRO A 424 -14.47 -4.14 51.12
C PRO A 424 -15.69 -4.49 50.27
N SER A 425 -15.87 -5.78 49.99
CA SER A 425 -17.18 -6.28 49.59
C SER A 425 -18.08 -6.35 50.83
N VAL A 426 -19.24 -5.69 50.75
CA VAL A 426 -20.26 -5.69 51.82
C VAL A 426 -21.36 -6.67 51.43
N SER A 427 -21.59 -7.68 52.25
CA SER A 427 -22.77 -8.55 52.14
C SER A 427 -23.62 -8.42 53.38
N THR A 428 -24.94 -8.34 53.20
CA THR A 428 -25.89 -8.35 54.30
C THR A 428 -26.85 -9.52 54.13
N GLY A 429 -26.96 -10.33 55.17
CA GLY A 429 -27.93 -11.41 55.28
C GLY A 429 -29.04 -11.01 56.24
N ILE A 430 -30.27 -11.39 55.91
CA ILE A 430 -31.42 -11.28 56.82
C ILE A 430 -32.09 -12.65 56.80
N ASP A 431 -31.96 -13.37 57.89
CA ASP A 431 -32.54 -14.68 58.07
C ASP A 431 -33.67 -14.61 59.10
N ARG A 432 -34.82 -15.14 58.70
CA ARG A 432 -35.99 -15.24 59.57
C ARG A 432 -36.18 -16.71 59.93
N SER A 433 -35.74 -17.08 61.13
CA SER A 433 -35.91 -18.45 61.62
C SER A 433 -37.31 -18.60 62.21
N ALA A 434 -38.19 -19.27 61.47
CA ALA A 434 -39.57 -19.59 61.87
C ALA A 434 -39.79 -21.09 62.11
N THR A 435 -38.73 -21.90 62.14
CA THR A 435 -38.83 -23.36 62.14
C THR A 435 -39.39 -23.95 63.43
N ASP A 436 -39.31 -23.24 64.57
CA ASP A 436 -39.89 -23.68 65.85
C ASP A 436 -41.03 -22.76 66.33
N LEU A 437 -41.69 -22.07 65.41
CA LEU A 437 -42.72 -21.09 65.77
C LEU A 437 -43.95 -21.73 66.42
N PHE A 438 -44.26 -22.99 66.11
CA PHE A 438 -45.32 -23.75 66.78
C PHE A 438 -44.81 -25.15 67.06
N HIS A 439 -44.67 -25.48 68.34
CA HIS A 439 -44.33 -26.82 68.77
C HIS A 439 -45.34 -27.29 69.83
N TRP A 440 -45.59 -28.60 69.85
CA TRP A 440 -46.47 -29.22 70.82
C TRP A 440 -45.69 -29.42 72.12
N ASN A 441 -46.27 -29.02 73.25
CA ASN A 441 -45.63 -29.19 74.55
C ASN A 441 -45.39 -30.69 74.85
N THR A 442 -44.13 -31.11 74.98
CA THR A 442 -43.76 -32.52 75.27
C THR A 442 -43.61 -32.80 76.76
N GLY A 443 -43.96 -31.83 77.63
CA GLY A 443 -43.93 -31.94 79.09
C GLY A 443 -45.25 -32.40 79.72
N ALA A 444 -45.54 -31.93 80.94
CA ALA A 444 -46.59 -32.46 81.81
C ALA A 444 -48.05 -32.33 81.30
N ASN A 445 -48.31 -31.52 80.26
CA ASN A 445 -49.59 -31.44 79.55
C ASN A 445 -49.34 -31.59 78.04
N PRO A 446 -49.33 -32.83 77.52
CA PRO A 446 -49.06 -33.09 76.11
C PRO A 446 -50.35 -32.91 75.32
N ASP A 447 -50.67 -31.67 74.94
CA ASP A 447 -51.64 -31.29 73.88
C ASP A 447 -51.78 -29.75 73.70
N GLU A 448 -50.96 -28.92 74.37
CA GLU A 448 -50.98 -27.47 74.23
C GLU A 448 -49.98 -27.00 73.15
N LEU A 449 -50.48 -26.34 72.10
CA LEU A 449 -49.67 -25.75 71.03
C LEU A 449 -49.00 -24.47 71.53
N GLN A 450 -47.68 -24.47 71.69
CA GLN A 450 -46.93 -23.30 72.15
C GLN A 450 -46.30 -22.55 70.98
N LYS A 451 -46.49 -21.22 70.98
CA LYS A 451 -45.89 -20.34 69.98
C LYS A 451 -44.46 -19.95 70.42
N GLY A 452 -43.45 -20.43 69.69
CA GLY A 452 -42.06 -20.03 69.86
C GLY A 452 -41.83 -18.55 69.54
N LYS A 453 -40.73 -17.98 70.05
CA LYS A 453 -40.34 -16.60 69.72
C LYS A 453 -39.80 -16.56 68.29
N GLU A 454 -40.24 -15.57 67.54
CA GLU A 454 -39.73 -15.30 66.21
C GLU A 454 -38.41 -14.55 66.32
N TYR A 455 -37.36 -15.06 65.67
CA TYR A 455 -36.06 -14.40 65.63
C TYR A 455 -35.80 -13.94 64.19
N LEU A 456 -35.56 -12.63 64.06
CA LEU A 456 -35.07 -12.00 62.84
C LEU A 456 -33.59 -11.72 63.07
N ASP A 457 -32.75 -12.56 62.49
CA ASP A 457 -31.32 -12.43 62.56
C ASP A 457 -30.85 -11.67 61.33
N TRP A 458 -29.95 -10.71 61.54
CA TRP A 458 -29.30 -10.00 60.45
C TRP A 458 -27.80 -10.01 60.69
N ASP A 459 -27.05 -10.18 59.61
CA ASP A 459 -25.60 -10.08 59.61
C ASP A 459 -25.14 -9.10 58.54
N VAL A 460 -24.02 -8.43 58.81
CA VAL A 460 -23.29 -7.64 57.84
C VAL A 460 -21.87 -8.15 57.86
N SER A 461 -21.45 -8.70 56.73
CA SER A 461 -20.11 -9.23 56.51
C SER A 461 -19.33 -8.30 55.60
N LEU A 462 -18.13 -7.91 56.04
CA LEU A 462 -17.19 -7.09 55.28
C LEU A 462 -15.96 -7.95 54.95
N ASN A 463 -15.62 -8.07 53.67
CA ASN A 463 -14.48 -8.86 53.23
C ASN A 463 -13.49 -8.01 52.42
N TRP A 464 -12.21 -8.10 52.76
CA TRP A 464 -11.11 -7.40 52.08
C TRP A 464 -10.15 -8.42 51.46
N ASP A 465 -9.76 -8.18 50.19
CA ASP A 465 -8.72 -8.95 49.52
C ASP A 465 -7.45 -8.09 49.38
N PHE A 466 -6.50 -8.29 50.30
CA PHE A 466 -5.21 -7.59 50.27
C PHE A 466 -4.22 -8.20 49.26
N GLY A 467 -4.53 -9.36 48.66
CA GLY A 467 -3.72 -9.97 47.60
C GLY A 467 -3.67 -9.09 46.35
N ASP A 468 -4.80 -8.45 46.03
CA ASP A 468 -4.92 -7.47 44.95
C ASP A 468 -4.04 -6.21 45.14
N MET A 469 -3.52 -5.95 46.35
CA MET A 469 -2.55 -4.89 46.61
C MET A 469 -1.15 -5.22 46.09
N VAL A 470 -0.79 -6.51 46.08
CA VAL A 470 0.51 -7.01 45.60
C VAL A 470 0.43 -7.38 44.13
N TRP A 471 -0.62 -8.11 43.73
CA TRP A 471 -0.86 -8.52 42.35
C TRP A 471 -2.35 -8.73 42.09
N SER A 472 -2.96 -7.85 41.30
CA SER A 472 -4.37 -8.01 40.92
C SER A 472 -4.48 -8.83 39.64
N GLY A 473 -5.40 -9.80 39.58
CA GLY A 473 -5.69 -10.60 38.37
C GLY A 473 -6.09 -9.74 37.15
N ASP A 474 -6.58 -8.53 37.38
CA ASP A 474 -6.91 -7.55 36.35
C ASP A 474 -5.68 -6.93 35.65
N GLN A 475 -4.46 -7.13 36.16
CA GLN A 475 -3.26 -6.55 35.54
C GLN A 475 -3.04 -7.09 34.12
N THR A 476 -3.27 -8.39 33.89
CA THR A 476 -3.12 -9.01 32.56
C THR A 476 -4.10 -8.44 31.55
N SER A 477 -5.33 -8.15 31.97
CA SER A 477 -6.35 -7.56 31.09
C SER A 477 -6.12 -6.07 30.85
N ILE A 478 -5.59 -5.34 31.84
CA ILE A 478 -5.15 -3.95 31.69
C ILE A 478 -3.95 -3.87 30.75
N ASP A 479 -3.01 -4.81 30.83
CA ASP A 479 -1.81 -4.81 29.99
C ASP A 479 -2.16 -5.06 28.51
N SER A 480 -3.00 -6.06 28.22
CA SER A 480 -3.46 -6.33 26.85
C SER A 480 -4.26 -5.16 26.27
N ARG A 481 -5.16 -4.55 27.03
CA ARG A 481 -5.89 -3.33 26.61
C ARG A 481 -4.97 -2.14 26.44
N SER A 482 -3.93 -2.01 27.27
CA SER A 482 -2.96 -0.93 27.17
C SER A 482 -2.12 -1.05 25.91
N LYS A 483 -1.72 -2.27 25.53
CA LYS A 483 -1.02 -2.54 24.26
C LYS A 483 -1.88 -2.15 23.07
N LEU A 484 -3.12 -2.61 23.01
CA LEU A 484 -4.06 -2.27 21.93
C LEU A 484 -4.34 -0.77 21.82
N LEU A 485 -4.44 -0.06 22.95
CA LEU A 485 -4.62 1.39 22.97
C LEU A 485 -3.39 2.14 22.47
N VAL A 486 -2.17 1.64 22.74
CA VAL A 486 -0.94 2.21 22.22
C VAL A 486 -0.84 1.98 20.72
N GLU A 487 -1.12 0.78 20.24
CA GLU A 487 -1.15 0.47 18.79
C GLU A 487 -2.15 1.38 18.06
N LEU A 488 -3.40 1.45 18.55
CA LEU A 488 -4.42 2.34 17.97
C LEU A 488 -4.00 3.82 18.01
N ARG A 489 -3.28 4.26 19.05
CA ARG A 489 -2.76 5.63 19.14
C ARG A 489 -1.72 5.90 18.08
N GLU A 490 -0.74 5.02 17.90
CA GLU A 490 0.29 5.17 16.88
C GLU A 490 -0.35 5.21 15.48
N ASP A 491 -1.29 4.31 15.20
CA ASP A 491 -2.02 4.27 13.92
C ASP A 491 -2.78 5.58 13.65
N ILE A 492 -3.51 6.10 14.64
CA ILE A 492 -4.25 7.37 14.51
C ILE A 492 -3.28 8.54 14.28
N LEU A 493 -2.17 8.58 15.01
CA LEU A 493 -1.19 9.65 14.89
C LEU A 493 -0.51 9.64 13.52
N ASP A 494 -0.18 8.47 12.98
CA ASP A 494 0.40 8.32 11.66
C ASP A 494 -0.59 8.75 10.56
N GLN A 495 -1.85 8.30 10.64
CA GLN A 495 -2.87 8.69 9.67
C GLN A 495 -3.14 10.19 9.69
N VAL A 496 -3.30 10.80 10.86
CA VAL A 496 -3.51 12.26 10.99
C VAL A 496 -2.32 13.05 10.47
N THR A 497 -1.10 12.61 10.78
CA THR A 497 0.14 13.26 10.31
C THR A 497 0.22 13.22 8.79
N ARG A 498 -0.08 12.07 8.20
CA ARG A 498 -0.08 11.89 6.76
C ARG A 498 -1.12 12.77 6.08
N LEU A 499 -2.38 12.71 6.51
CA LEU A 499 -3.47 13.50 5.94
C LEU A 499 -3.18 15.01 6.03
N TYR A 500 -2.62 15.47 7.16
CA TYR A 500 -2.23 16.85 7.37
C TYR A 500 -1.18 17.32 6.36
N PHE A 501 -0.10 16.56 6.18
CA PHE A 501 0.96 16.95 5.25
C PHE A 501 0.60 16.73 3.77
N GLU A 502 -0.28 15.78 3.46
CA GLU A 502 -0.85 15.63 2.12
C GLU A 502 -1.69 16.85 1.75
N ARG A 503 -2.58 17.29 2.65
CA ARG A 503 -3.38 18.52 2.48
C ARG A 503 -2.46 19.73 2.29
N ARG A 504 -1.45 19.88 3.14
CA ARG A 504 -0.51 21.02 3.09
C ARG A 504 0.30 21.07 1.80
N ARG A 505 0.67 19.91 1.24
CA ARG A 505 1.36 19.83 -0.04
C ARG A 505 0.45 20.26 -1.20
N LEU A 506 -0.81 19.83 -1.20
CA LEU A 506 -1.78 20.24 -2.22
C LEU A 506 -2.11 21.74 -2.13
N GLN A 507 -2.26 22.30 -0.93
CA GLN A 507 -2.46 23.73 -0.75
C GLN A 507 -1.25 24.55 -1.24
N LEU A 508 -0.02 24.10 -0.96
CA LEU A 508 1.19 24.70 -1.52
C LEU A 508 1.16 24.66 -3.05
N GLU A 509 0.77 23.53 -3.63
CA GLU A 509 0.68 23.37 -5.07
C GLU A 509 -0.37 24.31 -5.71
N LEU A 510 -1.52 24.51 -5.06
CA LEU A 510 -2.56 25.47 -5.49
C LEU A 510 -2.08 26.93 -5.45
N VAL A 511 -1.34 27.31 -4.40
CA VAL A 511 -0.80 28.68 -4.26
C VAL A 511 0.29 28.97 -5.29
N LEU A 512 1.13 27.97 -5.58
CA LEU A 512 2.30 28.12 -6.46
C LEU A 512 1.94 28.05 -7.94
N LEU A 513 0.90 27.32 -8.34
CA LEU A 513 0.53 27.12 -9.73
C LEU A 513 -0.69 27.97 -10.11
N ARG A 514 -0.45 29.25 -10.40
CA ARG A 514 -1.50 30.21 -10.82
C ARG A 514 -2.08 29.97 -12.22
N ASP A 515 -1.42 29.15 -13.04
CA ASP A 515 -1.80 28.86 -14.43
C ASP A 515 -2.33 27.42 -14.63
N LEU A 516 -2.93 26.81 -13.60
CA LEU A 516 -3.58 25.51 -13.74
C LEU A 516 -4.84 25.61 -14.63
N ASP A 517 -5.09 24.56 -15.42
CA ASP A 517 -6.37 24.38 -16.11
C ASP A 517 -7.51 24.38 -15.09
N ALA A 518 -8.65 25.02 -15.41
CA ALA A 518 -9.76 25.25 -14.49
C ALA A 518 -10.29 23.94 -13.86
N ARG A 519 -10.20 22.83 -14.61
CA ARG A 519 -10.57 21.51 -14.12
C ARG A 519 -9.57 20.93 -13.11
N ALA A 520 -8.27 21.08 -13.37
CA ALA A 520 -7.22 20.61 -12.47
C ALA A 520 -7.19 21.41 -11.16
N LEU A 521 -7.56 22.69 -11.20
CA LEU A 521 -7.77 23.52 -10.01
C LEU A 521 -8.91 22.96 -9.17
N MET A 522 -10.08 22.74 -9.79
CA MET A 522 -11.28 22.23 -9.11
C MET A 522 -11.05 20.85 -8.49
N ASP A 523 -10.38 19.93 -9.19
CA ASP A 523 -10.07 18.59 -8.65
C ASP A 523 -9.15 18.66 -7.42
N LYS A 524 -8.16 19.55 -7.44
CA LYS A 524 -7.24 19.76 -6.31
C LYS A 524 -7.93 20.45 -5.13
N GLU A 525 -8.80 21.42 -5.38
CA GLU A 525 -9.64 22.04 -4.35
C GLU A 525 -10.55 21.00 -3.68
N MET A 526 -11.26 20.19 -4.47
CA MET A 526 -12.08 19.09 -3.95
C MET A 526 -11.26 18.09 -3.12
N ARG A 527 -10.02 17.77 -3.53
CA ARG A 527 -9.15 16.89 -2.74
C ARG A 527 -8.71 17.53 -1.42
N VAL A 528 -8.45 18.84 -1.40
CA VAL A 528 -8.17 19.57 -0.16
C VAL A 528 -9.39 19.54 0.77
N GLU A 529 -10.60 19.69 0.24
CA GLU A 529 -11.84 19.56 1.01
C GLU A 529 -12.03 18.14 1.56
N GLU A 530 -11.78 17.11 0.75
CA GLU A 530 -11.86 15.70 1.17
C GLU A 530 -10.89 15.41 2.32
N LEU A 531 -9.61 15.81 2.18
CA LEU A 531 -8.61 15.64 3.23
C LEU A 531 -8.96 16.42 4.49
N THR A 532 -9.59 17.59 4.34
CA THR A 532 -10.09 18.38 5.47
C THR A 532 -11.21 17.64 6.20
N ALA A 533 -12.16 17.04 5.47
CA ALA A 533 -13.23 16.24 6.06
C ALA A 533 -12.70 14.97 6.76
N LEU A 534 -11.68 14.32 6.19
CA LEU A 534 -11.03 13.17 6.83
C LEU A 534 -10.32 13.55 8.14
N LEU A 535 -9.56 14.65 8.13
CA LEU A 535 -8.92 15.20 9.35
C LEU A 535 -9.97 15.58 10.40
N ASP A 536 -11.09 16.12 9.98
CA ASP A 536 -12.19 16.46 10.87
C ASP A 536 -12.87 15.22 11.47
N GLY A 537 -12.98 14.14 10.69
CA GLY A 537 -13.41 12.83 11.16
C GLY A 537 -12.52 12.24 12.25
N TYR A 538 -11.20 12.43 12.16
CA TYR A 538 -10.25 12.00 13.19
C TYR A 538 -10.22 12.92 14.42
N THR A 539 -10.65 14.17 14.30
CA THR A 539 -10.56 15.18 15.38
C THR A 539 -11.92 15.54 16.00
N GLY A 540 -13.01 14.96 15.49
CA GLY A 540 -14.37 15.16 15.97
C GLY A 540 -14.91 16.56 15.73
N GLY A 541 -14.63 17.19 14.58
CA GLY A 541 -15.13 18.53 14.26
C GLY A 541 -14.21 19.68 14.67
N ARG A 542 -13.14 19.39 15.44
CA ARG A 542 -12.28 20.44 16.02
C ARG A 542 -11.36 21.08 15.01
N PHE A 543 -10.95 20.34 13.98
CA PHE A 543 -10.08 20.86 12.94
C PHE A 543 -10.78 21.96 12.14
N CYS A 544 -12.00 21.70 11.66
CA CYS A 544 -12.81 22.71 10.96
C CYS A 544 -13.18 23.88 11.88
N HIS A 545 -13.51 23.62 13.15
CA HIS A 545 -13.82 24.69 14.10
C HIS A 545 -12.60 25.60 14.39
N GLY A 546 -11.39 25.02 14.42
CA GLY A 546 -10.14 25.76 14.50
C GLY A 546 -9.91 26.68 13.30
N LEU A 547 -10.30 26.23 12.10
CA LEU A 547 -10.26 27.03 10.87
C LEU A 547 -11.34 28.13 10.85
N GLU A 548 -12.57 27.85 11.32
CA GLU A 548 -13.70 28.79 11.30
C GLU A 548 -13.62 29.92 12.34
N ASN A 549 -13.16 29.62 13.56
CA ASN A 549 -12.97 30.64 14.59
C ASN A 549 -11.96 31.70 14.12
N TRP A 550 -11.03 31.28 13.27
CA TRP A 550 -10.02 32.14 12.68
C TRP A 550 -10.53 32.91 11.45
N GLY A 551 -11.34 32.30 10.57
CA GLY A 551 -12.00 33.02 9.46
C GLY A 551 -12.86 34.21 9.92
N ARG A 552 -13.40 34.14 11.15
CA ARG A 552 -14.11 35.23 11.82
C ARG A 552 -13.21 36.37 12.32
N GLU A 553 -11.95 36.10 12.68
CA GLU A 553 -10.99 37.14 13.10
C GLU A 553 -10.41 37.93 11.91
N MET A 554 -10.36 37.34 10.71
CA MET A 554 -9.90 37.97 9.47
C MET A 554 -11.00 38.66 8.64
N GLY A 555 -12.28 38.57 9.05
CA GLY A 555 -13.38 39.24 8.35
C GLY A 555 -13.68 38.71 6.94
N ILE A 556 -13.27 37.48 6.60
CA ILE A 556 -13.59 36.84 5.33
C ILE A 556 -14.90 36.07 5.53
N LYS A 557 -16.03 36.64 5.05
CA LYS A 557 -17.27 35.88 4.90
C LYS A 557 -17.13 34.96 3.69
N GLY A 558 -17.44 33.68 3.91
CA GLY A 558 -17.39 32.62 2.89
C GLY A 558 -18.34 32.80 1.73
#